data_AF-A0A1X1ATJ4-F1
#
_entry.id   AF-A0A1X1ATJ4-F1
#
_cell.length_a   1.000
_cell.length_b   1.000
_cell.length_c   1.000
_cell.angle_alpha   90.00
_cell.angle_beta   90.00
_cell.angle_gamma   90.00
#
_symmetry.space_group_name_H-M   'P 1'
#
loop_
_entity.id
_entity.type
_entity.pdbx_description
1 polymer ?
#
loop_
_entity_poly.entity_id
_entity_poly.type
_entity_poly.pdbx_seq_one_letter_code
_entity_poly.pdbx_strand_id
1 'polypeptide(L)' 'METQYFDTNADGIVDTIVTDTNGDGYVDVTEWDTNADGIADEAEVDTDYDGYVDEYVSDVDYDGVYDISISA' A
#
# COMPACT_ATOMS: atom_id res chain seq x y z
N MET A 1 10.72 4.94 10.09
CA MET A 1 9.33 4.50 10.26
C MET A 1 8.42 5.65 10.65
N GLU A 2 7.80 6.23 9.63
CA GLU A 2 6.63 7.10 9.67
C GLU A 2 5.51 6.41 8.89
N THR A 3 4.27 6.47 9.38
CA THR A 3 3.09 5.92 8.69
C THR A 3 1.94 6.92 8.75
N GLN A 4 1.26 7.13 7.63
CA GLN A 4 0.07 7.98 7.54
C GLN A 4 -1.12 7.17 6.99
N TYR A 5 -2.32 7.52 7.45
CA TYR A 5 -3.57 6.85 7.12
C TYR A 5 -4.54 7.88 6.54
N PHE A 6 -5.19 7.52 5.44
CA PHE A 6 -6.15 8.37 4.74
C PHE A 6 -7.49 7.67 4.60
N ASP A 7 -8.52 8.29 5.15
CA ASP A 7 -9.93 7.99 4.86
C ASP A 7 -10.39 9.10 3.91
N THR A 8 -10.37 8.81 2.60
CA THR A 8 -10.66 9.74 1.52
C THR A 8 -12.16 9.88 1.25
N ASN A 9 -12.94 8.87 1.61
CA ASN A 9 -14.37 8.80 1.37
C ASN A 9 -15.23 9.18 2.62
N ALA A 10 -14.60 9.28 3.80
CA ALA A 10 -15.15 9.62 5.12
C ALA A 10 -16.18 8.61 5.68
N ASP A 11 -16.05 7.32 5.35
CA ASP A 11 -16.89 6.24 5.88
C ASP A 11 -16.39 5.65 7.20
N GLY A 12 -15.18 6.03 7.64
CA GLY A 12 -14.54 5.57 8.86
C GLY A 12 -13.65 4.33 8.70
N ILE A 13 -13.47 3.84 7.47
CA ILE A 13 -12.49 2.83 7.07
C ILE A 13 -11.33 3.55 6.37
N VAL A 14 -10.12 3.01 6.49
CA VAL A 14 -8.94 3.61 5.86
C VAL A 14 -8.87 3.15 4.41
N ASP A 15 -8.85 4.09 3.47
CA ASP A 15 -8.71 3.79 2.04
C ASP A 15 -7.24 3.66 1.61
N THR A 16 -6.31 4.37 2.26
CA THR A 16 -4.89 4.40 1.85
C THR A 16 -3.96 4.52 3.04
N ILE A 17 -2.87 3.74 3.02
CA ILE A 17 -1.78 3.80 3.99
C ILE A 17 -0.48 4.08 3.22
N VAL A 18 0.32 5.02 3.72
CA VAL A 18 1.69 5.26 3.22
C VAL A 18 2.68 5.12 4.36
N THR A 19 3.80 4.46 4.11
CA THR A 19 4.84 4.21 5.13
C THR A 19 6.23 4.52 4.58
N ASP A 20 6.96 5.37 5.29
CA ASP A 20 8.41 5.53 5.18
C ASP A 20 9.05 4.64 6.26
N THR A 21 9.44 3.43 5.90
CA THR A 21 10.01 2.44 6.81
C THR A 21 11.42 2.83 7.28
N ASN A 22 12.25 3.40 6.42
CA ASN A 22 13.68 3.65 6.70
C ASN A 22 13.96 5.04 7.32
N GLY A 23 13.03 5.99 7.21
CA GLY A 23 13.09 7.36 7.72
C GLY A 23 13.88 8.35 6.85
N ASP A 24 14.03 8.10 5.54
CA ASP A 24 14.78 8.96 4.63
C ASP A 24 13.92 10.06 3.97
N GLY A 25 12.61 10.03 4.19
CA GLY A 25 11.65 10.99 3.65
C GLY A 25 11.05 10.62 2.31
N TYR A 26 11.36 9.45 1.76
CA TYR A 26 10.63 8.82 0.66
C TYR A 26 9.61 7.81 1.19
N VAL A 27 8.62 7.47 0.37
CA VAL A 27 7.61 6.47 0.73
C VAL A 27 8.11 5.12 0.26
N ASP A 28 8.17 4.18 1.19
CA ASP A 28 8.66 2.82 0.93
C ASP A 28 7.51 1.86 0.62
N VAL A 29 6.34 2.09 1.20
CA VAL A 29 5.16 1.25 1.02
C VAL A 29 3.93 2.12 0.88
N THR A 30 3.11 1.85 -0.14
CA THR A 30 1.74 2.38 -0.24
C THR A 30 0.76 1.24 -0.37
N GLU A 31 -0.32 1.25 0.41
CA GLU A 31 -1.39 0.24 0.40
C GLU A 31 -2.73 0.92 0.15
N TRP A 32 -3.62 0.28 -0.61
CA TRP A 32 -4.97 0.75 -0.90
C TRP A 32 -6.02 -0.30 -0.58
N ASP A 33 -7.09 0.11 0.11
CA ASP A 33 -8.34 -0.64 0.27
C ASP A 33 -9.36 -0.05 -0.70
N THR A 34 -9.65 -0.76 -1.79
CA THR A 34 -10.52 -0.28 -2.87
C THR A 34 -11.97 -0.72 -2.69
N ASN A 35 -12.23 -1.68 -1.82
CA ASN A 35 -13.54 -2.26 -1.57
C ASN A 35 -14.16 -1.82 -0.21
N ALA A 36 -13.38 -1.13 0.62
CA ALA A 36 -13.69 -0.63 1.95
C ALA A 36 -14.08 -1.74 2.96
N ASP A 37 -13.35 -2.86 2.96
CA ASP A 37 -13.52 -3.95 3.93
C ASP A 37 -12.49 -3.93 5.08
N GLY A 38 -11.51 -3.03 5.00
CA GLY A 38 -10.42 -2.86 5.95
C GLY A 38 -9.19 -3.71 5.67
N ILE A 39 -9.12 -4.36 4.51
CA ILE A 39 -7.96 -5.11 4.01
C ILE A 39 -7.42 -4.39 2.76
N ALA A 40 -6.09 -4.36 2.62
CA ALA A 40 -5.47 -3.78 1.45
C ALA A 40 -5.61 -4.70 0.23
N ASP A 41 -6.17 -4.16 -0.85
CA ASP A 41 -6.37 -4.83 -2.13
C ASP A 41 -5.16 -4.64 -3.06
N GLU A 42 -4.46 -3.51 -2.94
CA GLU A 42 -3.30 -3.18 -3.77
C GLU A 42 -2.16 -2.64 -2.91
N ALA A 43 -0.90 -2.90 -3.31
CA ALA A 43 0.24 -2.24 -2.69
C ALA A 43 1.42 -2.02 -3.67
N GLU A 44 2.16 -0.94 -3.43
CA GLU A 44 3.43 -0.61 -4.08
C GLU A 44 4.55 -0.62 -3.03
N VAL A 45 5.71 -1.17 -3.36
CA VAL A 45 6.87 -1.30 -2.45
C VAL A 45 8.15 -0.86 -3.14
N ASP A 46 8.89 0.05 -2.51
CA ASP A 46 10.30 0.37 -2.78
C ASP A 46 11.15 -0.45 -1.78
N THR A 47 11.86 -1.46 -2.30
CA THR A 47 12.61 -2.41 -1.48
C THR A 47 14.07 -2.03 -1.31
N ASP A 48 14.61 -1.20 -2.21
CA ASP A 48 16.01 -0.77 -2.20
C ASP A 48 16.22 0.69 -1.75
N TYR A 49 15.12 1.40 -1.51
CA TYR A 49 15.05 2.76 -0.98
C TYR A 49 15.69 3.80 -1.91
N ASP A 50 15.49 3.63 -3.22
CA ASP A 50 15.97 4.59 -4.22
C ASP A 50 14.92 5.64 -4.61
N GLY A 51 13.71 5.54 -4.05
CA GLY A 51 12.56 6.41 -4.27
C GLY A 51 11.70 5.99 -5.46
N TYR A 52 11.93 4.82 -6.05
CA TYR A 52 11.10 4.23 -7.10
C TYR A 52 10.48 2.91 -6.64
N VAL A 53 9.33 2.59 -7.22
CA VAL A 53 8.62 1.34 -6.90
C VAL A 53 9.33 0.16 -7.56
N ASP A 54 9.68 -0.83 -6.74
CA ASP A 54 10.27 -2.11 -7.16
C ASP A 54 9.21 -3.19 -7.38
N GLU A 55 8.18 -3.21 -6.55
CA GLU A 55 7.15 -4.25 -6.56
C GLU A 55 5.74 -3.65 -6.47
N TYR A 56 4.83 -4.18 -7.28
CA TYR A 56 3.40 -3.94 -7.20
C TYR A 56 2.68 -5.27 -6.98
N VAL A 57 1.75 -5.29 -6.02
CA VAL A 57 0.90 -6.45 -5.71
C VAL A 57 -0.58 -6.09 -5.72
N SER A 58 -1.44 -7.07 -6.04
CA SER A 58 -2.90 -6.88 -6.04
C SER A 58 -3.65 -8.18 -5.72
N ASP A 59 -4.66 -8.08 -4.86
CA ASP A 59 -5.67 -9.08 -4.52
C ASP A 59 -6.94 -8.70 -5.31
N VAL A 60 -7.26 -9.49 -6.33
CA VAL A 60 -8.35 -9.16 -7.26
C VAL A 60 -9.64 -9.92 -6.94
N ASP A 61 -9.56 -10.92 -6.07
CA ASP A 61 -10.72 -11.69 -5.63
C ASP A 61 -11.15 -11.40 -4.17
N TYR A 62 -10.40 -10.54 -3.48
CA TYR A 62 -10.66 -10.01 -2.15
C TYR A 62 -10.71 -11.11 -1.08
N ASP A 63 -9.82 -12.09 -1.17
CA ASP A 63 -9.70 -13.17 -0.19
C ASP A 63 -8.66 -12.88 0.92
N GLY A 64 -7.96 -11.75 0.82
CA GLY A 64 -6.91 -11.31 1.74
C GLY A 64 -5.52 -11.84 1.37
N VAL A 65 -5.36 -12.40 0.17
CA VAL A 65 -4.08 -12.87 -0.37
C VAL A 65 -3.85 -12.26 -1.75
N TYR A 66 -2.70 -11.62 -1.93
CA TYR A 66 -2.34 -11.06 -3.23
C TYR A 66 -2.24 -12.16 -4.33
N ASP A 67 -2.98 -11.94 -5.42
CA ASP A 67 -3.00 -12.79 -6.62
C ASP A 67 -1.90 -12.43 -7.61
N ILE A 68 -1.61 -11.14 -7.72
CA ILE A 68 -0.71 -10.55 -8.70
C ILE A 68 0.50 -9.98 -7.94
N SER A 69 1.69 -10.26 -8.45
CA SER A 69 2.93 -9.58 -8.07
C SER A 69 3.72 -9.28 -9.36
N ILE A 70 4.12 -8.04 -9.52
CA ILE A 70 4.95 -7.55 -10.62
C ILE A 70 6.14 -6.83 -10.01
N SER A 71 7.35 -7.29 -10.33
CA SER A 71 8.58 -6.63 -9.95
C SER A 71 9.25 -5.95 -11.15
N ALA A 72 9.87 -4.80 -10.93
CA ALA A 72 10.62 -4.03 -11.92
C ALA A 72 12.02 -4.60 -12.22
#